data_AF-A0A533V4A7-F1
#
_entry.id   AF-A0A533V4A7-F1
#
_cell.length_a   1.000
_cell.length_b   1.000
_cell.length_c   1.000
_cell.angle_alpha   90.00
_cell.angle_beta   90.00
_cell.angle_gamma   90.00
#
_symmetry.space_group_name_H-M   'P 1'
#
loop_
_entity.id
_entity.type
_entity.pdbx_description
1 polymer ?
#
loop_
_entity_poly.entity_id
_entity_poly.type
_entity_poly.pdbx_seq_one_letter_code
_entity_poly.pdbx_strand_id
1 'polypeptide(L)'
;MSDNSKSLDRTFLGGARKIVVCKADIDLSKNNDNTIFILYVEESLGSAGGRIGGAGFRKISRIVCYKTISGIEKIFETQDDDVISNFEIPLSAVAMDIELSNNSTYLSKSRSSNSSSGRTQ
;
A
#
# COMPACT_ATOMS: atom_id res chain seq x y z
N MET A 1 -15.34 12.22 16.36
CA MET A 1 -15.19 11.67 14.99
C MET A 1 -13.72 11.61 14.54
N SER A 2 -12.76 11.48 15.46
CA SER A 2 -11.35 11.84 15.24
C SER A 2 -10.34 10.71 15.44
N ASP A 3 -10.81 9.50 15.80
CA ASP A 3 -9.92 8.38 16.14
C ASP A 3 -9.54 7.55 14.90
N ASN A 4 -10.47 7.41 13.95
CA ASN A 4 -10.25 6.65 12.73
C ASN A 4 -9.33 7.37 11.74
N SER A 5 -9.40 8.70 11.65
CA SER A 5 -8.47 9.49 10.82
C SER A 5 -7.03 9.35 11.32
N LYS A 6 -6.82 9.48 12.64
CA LYS A 6 -5.52 9.25 13.28
C LYS A 6 -5.04 7.80 13.12
N SER A 7 -5.95 6.82 13.12
CA SER A 7 -5.61 5.42 12.87
C SER A 7 -5.14 5.19 11.43
N LEU A 8 -5.78 5.84 10.46
CA LEU A 8 -5.40 5.76 9.05
C LEU A 8 -4.06 6.49 8.78
N ASP A 9 -3.87 7.67 9.37
CA ASP A 9 -2.59 8.40 9.31
C ASP A 9 -1.45 7.54 9.87
N ARG A 10 -1.65 6.92 11.05
CA ARG A 10 -0.68 5.99 11.64
C ARG A 10 -0.41 4.79 10.74
N THR A 11 -1.41 4.33 10.00
CA THR A 11 -1.27 3.22 9.07
C THR A 11 -0.37 3.60 7.89
N PHE A 12 -0.54 4.80 7.33
CA PHE A 12 0.34 5.30 6.26
C PHE A 12 1.76 5.59 6.77
N LEU A 13 1.89 6.17 7.96
CA LEU A 13 3.19 6.49 8.57
C LEU A 13 3.96 5.26 9.09
N GLY A 14 3.29 4.15 9.37
CA GLY A 14 3.94 2.93 9.85
C GLY A 14 4.90 2.38 8.79
N GLY A 15 6.17 2.14 9.15
CA GLY A 15 7.25 1.79 8.20
C GLY A 15 7.14 0.46 7.45
N ALA A 16 6.03 -0.28 7.58
CA ALA A 16 5.79 -1.50 6.82
C ALA A 16 5.50 -1.19 5.34
N ARG A 17 5.96 -2.07 4.44
CA ARG A 17 5.64 -2.00 3.00
C ARG A 17 4.16 -2.29 2.77
N LYS A 18 3.49 -1.39 2.06
CA LYS A 18 2.05 -1.49 1.77
C LYS A 18 1.77 -1.11 0.33
N ILE A 19 0.73 -1.70 -0.23
CA ILE A 19 0.12 -1.28 -1.49
C ILE A 19 -1.23 -0.65 -1.14
N VAL A 20 -1.48 0.53 -1.69
CA VAL A 20 -2.72 1.26 -1.46
C VAL A 20 -3.49 1.28 -2.78
N VAL A 21 -4.74 0.83 -2.74
CA VAL A 21 -5.65 0.80 -3.90
C VAL A 21 -6.88 1.63 -3.55
N CYS A 22 -7.19 2.61 -4.38
CA CYS A 22 -8.32 3.51 -4.17
C CYS A 22 -8.96 3.90 -5.50
N LYS A 23 -10.22 4.34 -5.45
CA LYS A 23 -10.98 4.72 -6.65
C LYS A 23 -10.62 6.13 -7.14
N ALA A 24 -10.31 7.02 -6.20
CA ALA A 24 -9.90 8.39 -6.44
C ALA A 24 -8.66 8.71 -5.61
N ASP A 25 -8.04 9.87 -5.86
CA ASP A 25 -6.90 10.35 -5.06
C ASP A 25 -7.24 10.42 -3.57
N ILE A 26 -6.26 10.12 -2.74
CA ILE A 26 -6.45 10.09 -1.29
C ILE A 26 -6.12 11.48 -0.72
N ASP A 27 -7.19 12.21 -0.44
CA ASP A 27 -7.15 13.44 0.32
C ASP A 27 -7.99 13.27 1.59
N LEU A 28 -7.31 13.06 2.72
CA LEU A 28 -7.94 12.88 4.03
C LEU A 28 -8.32 14.21 4.69
N SER A 29 -7.96 15.36 4.10
CA SER A 29 -8.38 16.68 4.56
C SER A 29 -9.81 17.01 4.12
N LYS A 30 -10.28 16.37 3.05
CA LYS A 30 -11.62 16.55 2.47
C LYS A 30 -12.50 15.33 2.72
N ASN A 31 -13.81 15.57 2.89
CA ASN A 31 -14.82 14.49 2.98
C ASN A 31 -15.24 14.03 1.58
N ASN A 32 -14.29 13.48 0.82
CA ASN A 32 -14.57 12.90 -0.48
C ASN A 32 -14.98 11.43 -0.34
N ASP A 33 -15.96 10.99 -1.12
CA ASP A 33 -16.32 9.57 -1.17
C ASP A 33 -15.22 8.78 -1.87
N ASN A 34 -14.56 7.90 -1.12
CA ASN A 34 -13.53 7.01 -1.60
C ASN A 34 -13.59 5.70 -0.81
N THR A 35 -13.10 4.64 -1.45
CA THR A 35 -12.87 3.34 -0.81
C THR A 35 -11.39 3.03 -0.95
N ILE A 36 -10.72 2.85 0.19
CA ILE A 36 -9.26 2.71 0.28
C ILE A 36 -8.96 1.32 0.80
N PHE A 37 -8.25 0.51 0.01
CA PHE A 37 -7.69 -0.76 0.41
C PHE A 37 -6.20 -0.60 0.70
N ILE A 38 -5.77 -1.13 1.83
CA ILE A 38 -4.38 -1.17 2.26
C ILE A 38 -3.96 -2.63 2.37
N LEU A 39 -3.11 -3.05 1.45
CA LEU A 39 -2.56 -4.40 1.38
C LEU A 39 -1.16 -4.36 2.04
N TYR A 40 -1.00 -5.02 3.18
CA TYR A 40 0.30 -5.16 3.82
C TYR A 40 1.07 -6.26 3.13
N VAL A 41 2.30 -5.95 2.72
CA VAL A 41 3.15 -6.88 1.97
C VAL A 41 4.27 -7.35 2.87
N GLU A 42 4.39 -8.66 3.02
CA GLU A 42 5.56 -9.30 3.61
C GLU A 42 6.61 -9.55 2.54
N GLU A 43 7.83 -9.10 2.82
CA GLU A 43 9.00 -9.48 2.03
C GLU A 43 9.61 -10.74 2.63
N SER A 44 9.70 -11.81 1.84
CA SER A 44 10.52 -12.94 2.22
C SER A 44 11.99 -12.51 2.22
N LEU A 45 12.66 -12.67 3.38
CA LEU A 45 14.09 -12.33 3.60
C LEU A 45 15.06 -13.11 2.70
N GLY A 46 14.57 -14.00 1.83
CA GLY A 46 15.37 -14.79 0.89
C GLY A 46 15.57 -14.19 -0.50
N SER A 47 15.03 -13.01 -0.80
CA SER A 47 15.13 -12.40 -2.14
C SER A 47 16.35 -11.48 -2.29
N ALA A 48 17.55 -12.01 -2.07
CA ALA A 48 18.81 -11.34 -2.38
C ALA A 48 19.46 -12.00 -3.61
N GLY A 49 19.92 -11.17 -4.55
CA GLY A 49 20.24 -11.55 -5.93
C GLY A 49 21.39 -12.54 -6.08
N GLY A 50 21.19 -13.49 -7.00
CA GLY A 50 22.19 -14.47 -7.40
C GLY A 50 21.92 -15.05 -8.78
N ARG A 51 21.83 -14.21 -9.81
CA ARG A 51 21.87 -14.53 -11.26
C ARG A 51 20.96 -15.65 -11.83
N ILE A 52 20.08 -16.23 -11.03
CA ILE A 52 19.02 -17.13 -11.47
C ILE A 52 17.70 -16.51 -10.98
N GLY A 53 16.74 -16.35 -11.88
CA GLY A 53 15.50 -15.57 -11.71
C GLY A 53 14.60 -16.01 -10.55
N GLY A 54 14.98 -15.65 -9.32
CA GLY A 54 14.14 -15.74 -8.15
C GLY A 54 13.16 -14.57 -8.15
N ALA A 55 11.91 -14.82 -8.53
CA ALA A 55 10.82 -13.90 -8.26
C ALA A 55 10.71 -13.76 -6.73
N GLY A 56 11.16 -12.64 -6.18
CA GLY A 56 10.94 -12.33 -4.78
C GLY A 56 9.45 -12.39 -4.49
N PHE A 57 9.02 -13.44 -3.77
CA PHE A 57 7.61 -13.63 -3.46
C PHE A 57 7.18 -12.51 -2.52
N ARG A 58 6.29 -11.65 -3.03
CA ARG A 58 5.59 -10.62 -2.26
C ARG A 58 4.25 -11.22 -1.89
N LYS A 59 4.11 -11.66 -0.63
CA LYS A 59 2.84 -12.18 -0.12
C LYS A 59 2.09 -11.05 0.59
N ILE A 60 0.80 -10.91 0.33
CA ILE A 60 -0.06 -10.07 1.15
C ILE A 60 -0.27 -10.80 2.47
N SER A 61 -0.05 -10.14 3.61
CA SER A 61 -0.27 -10.74 4.93
C SER A 61 -1.49 -10.18 5.66
N ARG A 62 -1.98 -9.02 5.23
CA ARG A 62 -3.15 -8.38 5.82
C ARG A 62 -3.78 -7.42 4.82
N ILE A 63 -5.10 -7.39 4.82
CA ILE A 63 -5.89 -6.43 4.04
C ILE A 63 -6.74 -5.62 5.01
N VAL A 64 -6.71 -4.30 4.84
CA VAL A 64 -7.57 -3.38 5.59
C VAL A 64 -8.30 -2.48 4.60
N CYS A 65 -9.60 -2.27 4.79
CA CYS A 65 -10.42 -1.40 3.94
C CYS A 65 -11.06 -0.28 4.76
N TYR A 66 -11.02 0.93 4.20
CA TYR A 66 -11.65 2.11 4.73
C TYR A 66 -12.61 2.74 3.71
N LYS A 67 -13.70 3.34 4.19
CA LYS A 67 -14.58 4.23 3.42
C LYS A 67 -14.50 5.65 3.97
N THR A 68 -14.66 6.64 3.09
CA THR A 68 -14.52 8.07 3.44
C THR A 68 -15.78 8.93 3.17
N ILE A 69 -16.95 8.30 2.96
CA ILE A 69 -18.22 8.97 2.57
C ILE A 69 -18.64 10.12 3.49
N SER A 70 -18.49 9.97 4.81
CA SER A 70 -18.94 10.97 5.80
C SER A 70 -17.94 11.09 6.96
N GLY A 71 -16.67 10.88 6.64
CA GLY A 71 -15.60 10.58 7.58
C GLY A 71 -15.02 9.21 7.35
N ILE A 72 -13.93 8.91 8.05
CA ILE A 72 -13.15 7.69 7.84
C ILE A 72 -13.71 6.57 8.70
N GLU A 73 -14.13 5.49 8.06
CA GLU A 73 -14.64 4.28 8.71
C GLU A 73 -13.90 3.05 8.20
N LYS A 74 -13.37 2.22 9.12
CA LYS A 74 -12.81 0.91 8.77
C LYS A 74 -13.96 -0.08 8.62
N ILE A 75 -14.15 -0.61 7.42
CA ILE A 75 -15.29 -1.49 7.10
C ILE A 75 -14.91 -2.96 6.95
N PHE A 76 -13.61 -3.24 6.77
CA PHE A 76 -13.13 -4.60 6.60
C PHE A 76 -11.67 -4.72 7.04
N GLU A 77 -11.35 -5.86 7.65
CA GLU A 77 -10.00 -6.25 8.00
C GLU A 77 -9.89 -7.77 7.97
N THR A 78 -8.86 -8.31 7.32
CA THR A 78 -8.57 -9.74 7.35
C THR A 78 -7.07 -10.01 7.37
N GLN A 79 -6.71 -11.12 8.03
CA GLN A 79 -5.41 -11.79 7.99
C GLN A 79 -5.58 -13.27 7.56
N ASP A 80 -6.78 -13.64 7.11
CA ASP A 80 -7.10 -15.00 6.68
C ASP A 80 -6.46 -15.26 5.32
N ASP A 81 -5.53 -16.21 5.28
CA ASP A 81 -4.79 -16.60 4.08
C ASP A 81 -5.73 -17.08 2.95
N ASP A 82 -6.85 -17.72 3.27
CA ASP A 82 -7.80 -18.20 2.26
C ASP A 82 -8.47 -17.01 1.57
N VAL A 83 -8.88 -16.01 2.34
CA VAL A 83 -9.47 -14.76 1.80
C VAL A 83 -8.43 -13.97 1.02
N ILE A 84 -7.21 -13.86 1.55
CA ILE A 84 -6.12 -13.11 0.93
C ILE A 84 -5.66 -13.76 -0.37
N SER A 85 -5.65 -15.10 -0.47
CA SER A 85 -5.24 -15.81 -1.69
C SER A 85 -6.12 -15.49 -2.91
N ASN A 86 -7.35 -15.03 -2.68
CA ASN A 86 -8.25 -14.57 -3.73
C ASN A 86 -7.92 -13.15 -4.24
N PHE A 87 -7.03 -12.42 -3.57
CA PHE A 87 -6.58 -11.10 -3.99
C PHE A 87 -5.25 -11.19 -4.74
N GLU A 88 -5.31 -11.06 -6.06
CA GLU A 88 -4.11 -10.87 -6.88
C GLU A 88 -3.59 -9.43 -6.75
N ILE A 89 -2.28 -9.28 -6.55
CA ILE A 89 -1.63 -7.98 -6.58
C ILE A 89 -1.61 -7.49 -8.04
N PRO A 90 -2.18 -6.30 -8.35
CA PRO A 90 -2.10 -5.77 -9.70
C PRO A 90 -0.62 -5.56 -10.10
N LEU A 91 -0.26 -6.07 -11.28
CA LEU A 91 1.11 -6.03 -11.81
C LEU A 91 1.64 -4.60 -12.02
N SER A 92 0.73 -3.62 -12.19
CA SER A 92 1.05 -2.20 -12.32
C SER A 92 0.63 -1.44 -11.06
N ALA A 93 1.59 -1.17 -10.17
CA ALA A 93 1.42 -0.26 -9.05
C ALA A 93 2.24 1.02 -9.30
N VAL A 94 1.63 2.18 -9.11
CA VAL A 94 2.26 3.49 -9.30
C VAL A 94 2.43 4.17 -7.94
N ALA A 95 3.50 4.96 -7.79
CA ALA A 95 3.67 5.84 -6.65
C ALA A 95 2.57 6.92 -6.65
N MET A 96 1.83 7.05 -5.55
CA MET A 96 0.81 8.09 -5.38
C MET A 96 1.12 8.95 -4.16
N ASP A 97 0.77 10.22 -4.27
CA ASP A 97 0.86 11.19 -3.18
C ASP A 97 -0.42 11.09 -2.36
N ILE A 98 -0.27 11.01 -1.04
CA ILE A 98 -1.37 10.90 -0.10
C ILE A 98 -1.37 12.15 0.77
N GLU A 99 -2.46 12.92 0.76
CA GLU A 99 -2.65 14.02 1.70
C GLU A 99 -3.25 13.50 3.00
N LEU A 100 -2.49 13.59 4.09
CA LEU A 100 -2.89 13.14 5.43
C LEU A 100 -3.83 14.15 6.10
N SER A 101 -4.50 13.73 7.17
CA SER A 101 -5.50 14.57 7.85
C SER A 101 -4.91 15.83 8.53
N ASN A 102 -3.59 15.90 8.66
CA ASN A 102 -2.84 17.05 9.15
C ASN A 102 -2.32 17.97 8.03
N ASN A 103 -2.83 17.82 6.80
CA ASN A 103 -2.38 18.52 5.58
C ASN A 103 -0.90 18.30 5.20
N SER A 104 -0.28 17.22 5.69
CA SER A 104 1.05 16.81 5.23
C SER A 104 0.93 15.78 4.11
N THR A 105 1.87 15.83 3.15
CA THR A 105 1.89 14.91 2.02
C THR A 105 2.82 13.73 2.31
N TYR A 106 2.30 12.51 2.14
CA TYR A 106 3.06 11.27 2.18
C TYR A 106 3.24 10.71 0.77
N LEU A 107 4.49 10.57 0.35
CA LEU A 107 4.83 9.99 -0.95
C LEU A 107 4.94 8.46 -0.83
N SER A 108 3.98 7.71 -1.40
CA SER A 108 4.11 6.25 -1.50
C SER A 108 5.16 5.91 -2.56
N LYS A 109 6.44 5.86 -2.19
CA LYS A 109 7.53 5.58 -3.15
C LYS A 109 7.46 4.12 -3.64
N SER A 110 7.03 3.91 -4.88
CA SER A 110 7.41 2.70 -5.63
C SER A 110 8.89 2.82 -6.03
N ARG A 111 9.81 2.21 -5.28
CA ARG A 111 11.20 2.05 -5.74
C ARG A 111 11.23 1.12 -6.96
N SER A 112 11.25 1.70 -8.15
CA SER A 112 11.75 1.05 -9.37
C SER A 112 13.21 1.48 -9.54
N SER A 113 14.15 0.71 -8.99
CA SER A 113 15.55 0.83 -9.38
C SER A 113 15.78 0.04 -10.65
N ASN A 114 15.59 0.70 -11.80
CA ASN A 114 16.19 0.27 -13.06
C ASN A 114 17.58 0.92 -13.11
N SER A 115 18.64 0.16 -12.83
CA SER A 115 19.98 0.52 -13.31
C SER A 115 20.34 -0.45 -14.43
N SER A 116 20.15 0.03 -15.65
CA SER A 116 20.59 -0.57 -16.88
C SER A 116 22.06 -0.97 -16.82
N SER A 117 22.33 -2.23 -17.15
CA SER A 117 23.66 -2.71 -17.52
C SER A 117 24.15 -1.93 -18.75
N GLY A 118 25.26 -1.21 -18.58
CA GLY A 118 26.14 -0.80 -19.67
C GLY A 118 27.39 -1.65 -19.63
N ARG A 119 27.49 -2.60 -20.56
CA ARG A 119 28.70 -3.40 -20.86
C ARG A 119 29.63 -2.56 -21.76
N THR A 120 30.84 -3.09 -22.00
CA THR A 120 31.95 -2.63 -22.88
C THR A 120 32.85 -1.53 -22.28
N GLN A 121 34.18 -1.66 -22.18
CA GLN A 121 35.16 -2.66 -22.66
C GLN A 121 36.10 -3.09 -21.53
#